data_AF-A0A9P6GN40-F1
#
_entry.id   AF-A0A9P6GN40-F1
#
_cell.length_a   1.000
_cell.length_b   1.000
_cell.length_c   1.000
_cell.angle_alpha   90.00
_cell.angle_beta   90.00
_cell.angle_gamma   90.00
#
_symmetry.space_group_name_H-M   'P 1'
#
loop_
_entity.id
_entity.type
_entity.pdbx_description
1 polymer ?
#
loop_
_entity_poly.entity_id
_entity_poly.type
_entity_poly.pdbx_seq_one_letter_code
_entity_poly.pdbx_strand_id
1 'polypeptide(L)'
;MPGLKNDPNISLVLDQDVVIADGDGTMTITLLSPVEDSVRHVTEVQVSSSVCLKSSYLRTIINVAKVKDPTDITLGGGLKGQSDGIHKEGALVWLAHLHSLSSERMMELALNKVSVVAVWEAIQLWVHLEKRNDIKDLQGWFNELYDTTFSRMDLDVYIAGLLVFPCQVFDHAVGFARMTKHLAYNHQGAIKEQRPKGIKLKTHHLAPNDFIGLMNHARGGLKSTIHKHMWKKANNVLRFETTKCSCWDATIGQYLAALVRIDAFTIEDALQRSSFHEILDRMKDFSFDYNPECRRCRSIDWVYVVQMTRQAAQAYFDGLCLDCMDRSKPEGKEMDDEYWRINASVEDRWDSRCRVQHKQATWYVSWLGRDDIRQKLLRGSNVDEEEE
;
A
#
# COMPACT_ATOMS: atom_id res chain seq x y z
N MET A 1 16.04 6.54 39.56
CA MET A 1 15.97 7.27 38.28
C MET A 1 15.52 8.71 38.52
N PRO A 2 16.38 9.73 38.34
CA PRO A 2 16.03 11.12 38.62
C PRO A 2 15.35 11.76 37.40
N GLY A 3 14.02 11.99 37.47
CA GLY A 3 13.30 12.81 36.48
C GLY A 3 11.92 12.29 36.06
N LEU A 4 11.56 11.06 36.42
CA LEU A 4 10.21 10.53 36.20
C LEU A 4 9.23 11.18 37.18
N LYS A 5 8.22 11.88 36.67
CA LYS A 5 7.02 12.14 37.45
C LYS A 5 6.31 10.81 37.63
N ASN A 6 6.37 10.23 38.82
CA ASN A 6 5.57 9.08 39.18
C ASN A 6 4.09 9.51 39.17
N ASP A 7 3.39 9.19 38.09
CA ASP A 7 1.95 9.04 38.17
C ASP A 7 1.71 7.75 38.97
N PRO A 8 1.08 7.80 40.16
CA PRO A 8 0.92 6.65 41.03
C PRO A 8 0.11 5.50 40.40
N ASN A 9 -0.50 5.73 39.23
CA ASN A 9 -1.30 4.73 38.52
C ASN A 9 -0.56 4.02 37.37
N ILE A 10 0.73 4.28 37.14
CA ILE A 10 1.51 3.67 36.04
C ILE A 10 2.58 2.75 36.60
N SER A 11 2.53 1.47 36.23
CA SER A 11 3.56 0.48 36.58
C SER A 11 4.69 0.50 35.55
N LEU A 12 5.94 0.51 36.02
CA LEU A 12 7.12 0.41 35.16
C LEU A 12 7.56 -1.07 35.07
N VAL A 13 7.71 -1.57 33.84
CA VAL A 13 8.24 -2.91 33.57
C VAL A 13 9.57 -2.76 32.86
N LEU A 14 10.64 -3.33 33.43
CA LEU A 14 11.95 -3.34 32.80
C LEU A 14 12.00 -4.51 31.81
N ASP A 15 12.24 -4.20 30.54
CA ASP A 15 12.49 -5.18 29.51
C ASP A 15 13.95 -5.63 29.52
N GLN A 16 14.25 -6.68 28.76
CA GLN A 16 15.63 -7.11 28.54
C GLN A 16 16.45 -5.98 27.89
N ASP A 17 17.62 -5.72 28.49
CA ASP A 17 18.64 -4.80 27.99
C ASP A 17 19.13 -5.21 26.61
N VAL A 18 19.43 -4.21 25.78
CA VAL A 18 19.87 -4.43 24.41
C VAL A 18 21.24 -3.80 24.20
N VAL A 19 22.15 -4.57 23.60
CA VAL A 19 23.51 -4.10 23.29
C VAL A 19 23.66 -3.95 21.78
N ILE A 20 23.75 -2.70 21.31
CA ILE A 20 23.94 -2.37 19.88
C ILE A 20 25.42 -2.25 19.55
N ALA A 21 26.25 -1.73 20.46
CA ALA A 21 27.68 -1.60 20.27
C ALA A 21 28.45 -1.89 21.56
N ASP A 22 29.54 -2.65 21.44
CA ASP A 22 30.49 -2.96 22.51
C ASP A 22 31.82 -2.25 22.24
N GLY A 23 32.36 -1.51 23.21
CA GLY A 23 33.67 -0.85 23.09
C GLY A 23 33.88 0.36 24.01
N ASP A 24 35.02 1.03 23.88
CA ASP A 24 35.35 2.23 24.67
C ASP A 24 34.43 3.42 24.30
N GLY A 25 33.78 4.00 25.31
CA GLY A 25 32.85 5.13 25.13
C GLY A 25 31.39 4.71 24.91
N THR A 26 30.92 3.69 25.62
CA THR A 26 29.50 3.32 25.69
C THR A 26 28.66 4.38 26.40
N MET A 27 27.42 4.55 25.94
CA MET A 27 26.39 5.31 26.63
C MET A 27 25.10 4.48 26.68
N THR A 28 24.32 4.69 27.72
CA THR A 28 23.01 4.07 27.91
C THR A 28 21.94 5.01 27.39
N ILE A 29 21.07 4.50 26.53
CA ILE A 29 19.82 5.15 26.13
C ILE A 29 18.68 4.40 26.79
N THR A 30 18.00 5.05 27.73
CA THR A 30 16.76 4.53 28.32
C THR A 30 15.58 4.87 27.41
N LEU A 31 14.94 3.86 26.83
CA LEU A 31 13.73 4.01 26.02
C LEU A 31 12.50 3.79 26.91
N LEU A 32 11.58 4.75 26.89
CA LEU A 32 10.28 4.66 27.57
C LEU A 32 9.18 4.42 26.53
N SER A 33 8.49 3.30 26.66
CA SER A 33 7.36 2.96 25.79
C SER A 33 6.16 3.88 26.04
N PRO A 34 5.21 3.93 25.09
CA PRO A 34 3.87 4.42 25.38
C PRO A 34 3.25 3.67 26.55
N VAL A 35 2.37 4.35 27.29
CA VAL A 35 1.61 3.72 28.36
C VAL A 35 0.51 2.88 27.73
N GLU A 36 0.54 1.58 27.94
CA GLU A 36 -0.46 0.62 27.48
C GLU A 36 -1.00 -0.12 28.70
N ASP A 37 -2.31 -0.10 28.91
CA ASP A 37 -2.98 -0.75 30.05
C ASP A 37 -2.35 -0.41 31.43
N SER A 38 -2.05 0.87 31.65
CA SER A 38 -1.37 1.38 32.86
C SER A 38 0.04 0.83 33.09
N VAL A 39 0.65 0.23 32.07
CA VAL A 39 2.03 -0.25 32.08
C VAL A 39 2.87 0.60 31.13
N ARG A 40 4.09 0.93 31.56
CA ARG A 40 5.12 1.52 30.71
C ARG A 40 6.37 0.65 30.76
N HIS A 41 6.79 0.20 29.60
CA HIS A 41 8.01 -0.57 29.43
C HIS A 41 9.21 0.37 29.37
N VAL A 42 10.29 -0.07 30.01
CA VAL A 42 11.58 0.60 30.06
C VAL A 42 12.60 -0.36 29.44
N THR A 43 13.31 0.08 28.41
CA THR A 43 14.40 -0.69 27.81
C THR A 43 15.68 0.13 27.91
N GLU A 44 16.73 -0.45 28.48
CA GLU A 44 18.07 0.15 28.43
C GLU A 44 18.82 -0.36 27.20
N VAL A 45 19.38 0.57 26.42
CA VAL A 45 20.11 0.25 25.20
C VAL A 45 21.52 0.78 25.29
N GLN A 46 22.51 -0.12 25.24
CA GLN A 46 23.94 0.23 25.18
C GLN A 46 24.34 0.56 23.74
N VAL A 47 24.86 1.77 23.55
CA VAL A 47 25.23 2.31 22.23
C VAL A 47 26.59 3.02 22.27
N SER A 48 27.19 3.27 21.11
CA SER A 48 28.44 4.03 21.02
C SER A 48 28.18 5.53 21.13
N SER A 49 28.73 6.18 22.15
CA SER A 49 28.62 7.63 22.32
C SER A 49 29.16 8.40 21.11
N SER A 50 30.24 7.89 20.51
CA SER A 50 30.86 8.50 19.33
C SER A 50 29.93 8.53 18.10
N VAL A 51 29.09 7.50 17.93
CA VAL A 51 28.09 7.43 16.86
C VAL A 51 26.91 8.33 17.19
N CYS A 52 26.40 8.29 18.42
CA CYS A 52 25.30 9.14 18.86
C CYS A 52 25.64 10.64 18.74
N LEU A 53 26.89 11.04 18.95
CA LEU A 53 27.34 12.42 18.75
C LEU A 53 27.36 12.87 17.28
N LYS A 54 27.32 11.95 16.31
CA LYS A 54 27.16 12.27 14.88
C LYS A 54 25.70 12.58 14.52
N SER A 55 24.74 11.93 15.19
CA SER A 55 23.31 12.23 15.05
C SER A 55 23.03 13.66 15.52
N SER A 56 22.38 14.46 14.68
CA SER A 56 22.09 15.86 15.00
C SER A 56 21.13 15.99 16.19
N TYR A 57 20.18 15.05 16.29
CA TYR A 57 19.20 14.97 17.35
C TYR A 57 19.84 14.49 18.66
N LEU A 58 20.49 13.32 18.64
CA LEU A 58 21.08 12.75 19.86
C LEU A 58 22.17 13.65 20.41
N ARG A 59 23.02 14.25 19.57
CA ARG A 59 24.01 15.25 20.01
C ARG A 59 23.37 16.42 20.76
N THR A 60 22.20 16.88 20.32
CA THR A 60 21.49 17.99 20.97
C THR A 60 20.99 17.54 22.35
N ILE A 61 20.40 16.35 22.46
CA ILE A 61 19.95 15.78 23.75
C ILE A 61 21.13 15.56 24.69
N ILE A 62 22.21 14.94 24.22
CA ILE A 62 23.42 14.69 25.00
C ILE A 62 24.00 16.01 25.50
N ASN A 63 24.07 17.04 24.65
CA ASN A 63 24.57 18.35 25.06
C ASN A 63 23.72 19.03 26.13
N VAL A 64 22.40 18.78 26.14
CA VAL A 64 21.51 19.25 27.21
C VAL A 64 21.69 18.39 28.48
N ALA A 65 21.85 17.08 28.32
CA ALA A 65 22.03 16.12 29.42
C ALA A 65 23.39 16.24 30.14
N LYS A 66 24.41 16.82 29.47
CA LYS A 66 25.77 17.08 30.00
C LYS A 66 25.82 17.76 31.37
N VAL A 67 24.73 18.39 31.82
CA VAL A 67 24.63 19.00 33.15
C VAL A 67 24.52 17.96 34.28
N LYS A 68 24.10 16.72 34.00
CA LYS A 68 23.92 15.65 35.00
C LYS A 68 24.77 14.41 34.74
N ASP A 69 24.64 13.79 33.57
CA ASP A 69 25.44 12.65 33.14
C ASP A 69 25.41 12.58 31.61
N PRO A 70 26.55 12.74 30.91
CA PRO A 70 26.60 12.65 29.45
C PRO A 70 26.49 11.21 28.93
N THR A 71 26.56 10.19 29.79
CA THR A 71 26.54 8.77 29.41
C THR A 71 25.17 8.12 29.58
N ASP A 72 24.18 8.81 30.13
CA ASP A 72 22.80 8.31 30.28
C ASP A 72 21.79 9.35 29.76
N ILE A 73 21.02 8.96 28.76
CA ILE A 73 19.91 9.78 28.24
C ILE A 73 18.62 8.97 28.20
N THR A 74 17.50 9.65 28.41
CA THR A 74 16.16 9.04 28.33
C THR A 74 15.39 9.58 27.13
N LEU A 75 14.79 8.68 26.34
CA LEU A 75 13.89 9.02 25.23
C LEU A 75 12.46 8.51 25.56
N GLY A 76 11.42 9.25 25.13
CA GLY A 76 10.01 8.86 25.34
C GLY A 76 9.35 9.33 26.65
N GLY A 77 10.02 10.16 27.45
CA GLY A 77 9.54 10.61 28.79
C GLY A 77 9.02 12.05 28.89
N GLY A 78 8.76 12.72 27.77
CA GLY A 78 8.44 14.15 27.60
C GLY A 78 8.57 15.12 28.79
N LEU A 79 9.54 16.04 28.70
CA LEU A 79 9.33 17.43 29.15
C LEU A 79 8.37 18.09 28.14
N LYS A 80 7.20 18.56 28.61
CA LYS A 80 6.11 19.26 27.89
C LYS A 80 6.18 19.25 26.34
N GLY A 81 5.37 18.39 25.71
CA GLY A 81 5.04 18.47 24.28
C GLY A 81 5.61 17.37 23.37
N GLN A 82 6.40 16.43 23.90
CA GLN A 82 6.87 15.23 23.19
C GLN A 82 5.97 14.02 23.47
N SER A 83 5.92 13.07 22.53
CA SER A 83 4.98 11.93 22.46
C SER A 83 4.91 11.07 23.73
N ASP A 84 3.78 10.37 23.88
CA ASP A 84 3.42 9.51 25.02
C ASP A 84 4.38 8.33 25.28
N GLY A 85 5.39 8.16 24.43
CA GLY A 85 6.48 7.18 24.48
C GLY A 85 7.13 7.01 23.11
N ILE A 86 8.06 6.06 23.01
CA ILE A 86 8.68 5.58 21.76
C ILE A 86 8.60 4.05 21.77
N HIS A 87 8.12 3.38 20.73
CA HIS A 87 8.11 1.92 20.75
C HIS A 87 9.53 1.39 20.52
N LYS A 88 9.86 0.37 21.31
CA LYS A 88 11.18 -0.25 21.38
C LYS A 88 11.69 -0.68 20.00
N GLU A 89 10.90 -1.45 19.26
CA GLU A 89 11.31 -2.02 17.96
C GLU A 89 11.74 -0.94 16.96
N GLY A 90 10.92 0.11 16.78
CA GLY A 90 11.22 1.20 15.84
C GLY A 90 12.47 1.99 16.23
N ALA A 91 12.66 2.24 17.54
CA ALA A 91 13.86 2.87 18.05
C ALA A 91 15.12 2.01 17.87
N LEU A 92 15.01 0.70 18.09
CA LEU A 92 16.13 -0.22 17.89
C LEU A 92 16.55 -0.28 16.41
N VAL A 93 15.60 -0.32 15.47
CA VAL A 93 15.92 -0.23 14.03
C VAL A 93 16.66 1.08 13.72
N TRP A 94 16.15 2.22 14.19
CA TRP A 94 16.81 3.52 13.98
C TRP A 94 18.24 3.55 14.55
N LEU A 95 18.42 3.13 15.80
CA LEU A 95 19.73 3.10 16.45
C LEU A 95 20.69 2.12 15.76
N ALA A 96 20.19 0.96 15.33
CA ALA A 96 21.00 -0.03 14.65
C ALA A 96 21.53 0.47 13.30
N HIS A 97 20.70 1.17 12.53
CA HIS A 97 21.14 1.80 11.28
C HIS A 97 22.10 2.98 11.52
N LEU A 98 21.89 3.77 12.58
CA LEU A 98 22.87 4.80 12.97
C LEU A 98 24.26 4.22 13.26
N HIS A 99 24.31 3.01 13.81
CA HIS A 99 25.54 2.28 14.12
C HIS A 99 26.03 1.40 12.97
N SER A 100 25.33 1.40 11.82
CA SER A 100 25.68 0.57 10.65
C SER A 100 25.87 -0.90 11.01
N LEU A 101 24.96 -1.46 11.83
CA LEU A 101 24.97 -2.87 12.20
C LEU A 101 24.92 -3.77 10.95
N SER A 102 25.64 -4.89 10.99
CA SER A 102 25.57 -5.90 9.93
C SER A 102 24.21 -6.61 9.93
N SER A 103 23.83 -7.19 8.79
CA SER A 103 22.58 -7.97 8.68
C SER A 103 22.53 -9.12 9.69
N GLU A 104 23.65 -9.79 9.98
CA GLU A 104 23.72 -10.84 11.01
C GLU A 104 23.34 -10.29 12.37
N ARG A 105 23.89 -9.14 12.76
CA ARG A 105 23.57 -8.53 14.05
C ARG A 105 22.13 -8.04 14.12
N MET A 106 21.60 -7.51 13.01
CA MET A 106 20.18 -7.14 12.90
C MET A 106 19.28 -8.37 13.12
N MET A 107 19.65 -9.53 12.59
CA MET A 107 18.93 -10.79 12.79
C MET A 107 19.01 -11.32 14.22
N GLU A 108 20.18 -11.25 14.87
CA GLU A 108 20.35 -11.64 16.27
C GLU A 108 19.46 -10.81 17.20
N LEU A 109 19.27 -9.52 16.89
CA LEU A 109 18.38 -8.62 17.60
C LEU A 109 16.90 -8.74 17.15
N ALA A 110 16.58 -9.70 16.29
CA ALA A 110 15.26 -9.91 15.69
C ALA A 110 14.67 -8.69 14.96
N LEU A 111 15.51 -7.76 14.49
CA LEU A 111 15.08 -6.54 13.81
C LEU A 111 14.60 -6.80 12.37
N ASN A 112 14.75 -8.03 11.87
CA ASN A 112 14.15 -8.52 10.63
C ASN A 112 12.77 -9.17 10.82
N LYS A 113 12.20 -9.11 12.04
CA LYS A 113 10.87 -9.66 12.37
C LYS A 113 10.03 -8.65 13.18
N VAL A 114 10.17 -7.37 12.87
CA VAL A 114 9.45 -6.31 13.58
C VAL A 114 8.03 -6.15 13.06
N SER A 115 7.17 -5.55 13.88
CA SER A 115 5.80 -5.21 13.50
C SER A 115 5.74 -4.14 12.41
N VAL A 116 4.62 -4.06 11.68
CA VAL A 116 4.39 -2.97 10.71
C VAL A 116 4.41 -1.60 11.41
N VAL A 117 3.93 -1.53 12.65
CA VAL A 117 3.97 -0.30 13.47
C VAL A 117 5.41 0.16 13.71
N ALA A 118 6.31 -0.77 14.05
CA ALA A 118 7.73 -0.47 14.21
C ALA A 118 8.38 0.04 12.92
N VAL A 119 7.96 -0.44 11.74
CA VAL A 119 8.42 0.10 10.45
C VAL A 119 8.04 1.58 10.31
N TRP A 120 6.78 1.93 10.61
CA TRP A 120 6.31 3.31 10.57
C TRP A 120 7.07 4.21 11.56
N GLU A 121 7.41 3.70 12.74
CA GLU A 121 8.21 4.43 13.71
C GLU A 121 9.64 4.61 13.27
N ALA A 122 10.28 3.58 12.71
CA ALA A 122 11.61 3.70 12.15
C ALA A 122 11.65 4.79 11.07
N ILE A 123 10.65 4.82 10.17
CA ILE A 123 10.49 5.90 9.18
C ILE A 123 10.33 7.25 9.88
N GLN A 124 9.44 7.36 10.87
CA GLN A 124 9.21 8.62 11.59
C GLN A 124 10.46 9.15 12.28
N LEU A 125 11.19 8.28 12.99
CA LEU A 125 12.42 8.63 13.69
C LEU A 125 13.50 9.04 12.67
N TRP A 126 13.68 8.28 11.59
CA TRP A 126 14.65 8.63 10.55
C TRP A 126 14.35 9.98 9.91
N VAL A 127 13.12 10.19 9.45
CA VAL A 127 12.71 11.42 8.76
C VAL A 127 12.73 12.65 9.68
N HIS A 128 12.35 12.51 10.96
CA HIS A 128 12.28 13.66 11.87
C HIS A 128 13.60 13.97 12.58
N LEU A 129 14.37 12.93 12.94
CA LEU A 129 15.55 13.07 13.79
C LEU A 129 16.85 13.10 12.97
N GLU A 130 16.88 12.41 11.82
CA GLU A 130 18.06 12.29 10.96
C GLU A 130 17.86 12.96 9.60
N LYS A 131 17.37 14.21 9.61
CA LYS A 131 17.05 15.01 8.41
C LYS A 131 18.14 15.15 7.34
N ARG A 132 19.39 14.78 7.67
CA ARG A 132 20.55 14.84 6.77
C ARG A 132 20.80 13.52 6.05
N ASN A 133 20.19 12.44 6.49
CA ASN A 133 20.35 11.10 5.92
C ASN A 133 19.23 10.83 4.92
N ASP A 134 19.50 9.98 3.93
CA ASP A 134 18.48 9.55 2.99
C ASP A 134 17.66 8.44 3.63
N ILE A 135 16.32 8.48 3.49
CA ILE A 135 15.46 7.39 3.94
C ILE A 135 15.76 6.07 3.22
N LYS A 136 16.37 6.16 2.02
CA LYS A 136 16.85 5.01 1.26
C LYS A 136 17.93 4.20 1.98
N ASP A 137 18.59 4.76 2.99
CA ASP A 137 19.55 4.01 3.82
C ASP A 137 18.88 2.84 4.58
N LEU A 138 17.56 2.91 4.80
CA LEU A 138 16.77 1.82 5.40
C LEU A 138 16.19 0.84 4.36
N GLN A 139 16.33 1.12 3.06
CA GLN A 139 15.67 0.36 1.99
C GLN A 139 16.08 -1.11 1.99
N GLY A 140 17.38 -1.39 2.12
CA GLY A 140 17.90 -2.78 2.13
C GLY A 140 17.29 -3.62 3.24
N TRP A 141 17.21 -3.05 4.45
CA TRP A 141 16.57 -3.68 5.61
C TRP A 141 15.08 -3.92 5.39
N PHE A 142 14.35 -2.91 4.88
CA PHE A 142 12.92 -3.07 4.64
C PHE A 142 12.63 -4.14 3.59
N ASN A 143 13.42 -4.20 2.51
CA ASN A 143 13.26 -5.21 1.47
C ASN A 143 13.45 -6.63 2.04
N GLU A 144 14.49 -6.84 2.86
CA GLU A 144 14.73 -8.12 3.52
C GLU A 144 13.60 -8.49 4.51
N LEU A 145 13.16 -7.52 5.34
CA LEU A 145 12.03 -7.68 6.25
C LEU A 145 10.75 -8.05 5.48
N TYR A 146 10.49 -7.37 4.36
CA TYR A 146 9.34 -7.65 3.52
C TYR A 146 9.39 -9.07 2.97
N ASP A 147 10.50 -9.47 2.36
CA ASP A 147 10.64 -10.77 1.71
C ASP A 147 10.60 -11.94 2.71
N THR A 148 11.10 -11.75 3.91
CA THR A 148 11.15 -12.80 4.94
C THR A 148 9.86 -12.89 5.77
N THR A 149 9.21 -11.75 6.02
CA THR A 149 8.07 -11.66 6.95
C THR A 149 6.77 -11.30 6.23
N PHE A 150 6.68 -10.14 5.59
CA PHE A 150 5.41 -9.64 5.03
C PHE A 150 4.98 -10.35 3.74
N SER A 151 5.92 -10.91 2.98
CA SER A 151 5.65 -11.66 1.76
C SER A 151 4.83 -12.93 2.05
N ARG A 152 5.04 -13.53 3.22
CA ARG A 152 4.44 -14.80 3.68
C ARG A 152 3.20 -14.60 4.55
N MET A 153 2.92 -13.37 4.95
CA MET A 153 1.77 -13.02 5.78
C MET A 153 0.47 -13.10 4.98
N ASP A 154 -0.57 -13.62 5.62
CA ASP A 154 -1.95 -13.49 5.15
C ASP A 154 -2.36 -12.03 5.22
N LEU A 155 -2.69 -11.46 4.07
CA LEU A 155 -3.07 -10.06 3.99
C LEU A 155 -4.53 -9.90 4.34
N ASP A 156 -4.79 -9.06 5.32
CA ASP A 156 -6.07 -8.39 5.48
C ASP A 156 -5.99 -6.94 4.94
N VAL A 157 -7.16 -6.30 4.87
CA VAL A 157 -7.30 -4.92 4.39
C VAL A 157 -6.55 -3.92 5.27
N TYR A 158 -6.46 -4.16 6.58
CA TYR A 158 -5.81 -3.25 7.53
C TYR A 158 -4.30 -3.26 7.34
N ILE A 159 -3.67 -4.44 7.38
CA ILE A 159 -2.24 -4.64 7.16
C ILE A 159 -1.83 -4.18 5.77
N ALA A 160 -2.61 -4.52 4.73
CA ALA A 160 -2.33 -4.03 3.39
C ALA A 160 -2.32 -2.50 3.37
N GLY A 161 -3.31 -1.85 4.00
CA GLY A 161 -3.37 -0.39 4.15
C GLY A 161 -2.15 0.21 4.83
N LEU A 162 -1.65 -0.43 5.89
CA LEU A 162 -0.46 0.03 6.60
C LEU A 162 0.84 -0.18 5.82
N LEU A 163 0.93 -1.21 4.96
CA LEU A 163 2.15 -1.54 4.23
C LEU A 163 2.30 -0.80 2.89
N VAL A 164 1.23 -0.24 2.31
CA VAL A 164 1.35 0.50 1.03
C VAL A 164 2.38 1.62 1.12
N PHE A 165 2.30 2.44 2.18
CA PHE A 165 3.19 3.59 2.32
C PHE A 165 4.66 3.18 2.54
N PRO A 166 5.01 2.27 3.48
CA PRO A 166 6.39 1.77 3.59
C PRO A 166 6.91 1.18 2.27
N CYS A 167 6.12 0.36 1.56
CA CYS A 167 6.52 -0.17 0.25
C CYS A 167 6.83 0.93 -0.77
N GLN A 168 6.11 2.04 -0.71
CA GLN A 168 6.35 3.18 -1.58
C GLN A 168 7.61 3.95 -1.19
N VAL A 169 7.77 4.24 0.12
CA VAL A 169 8.92 4.99 0.67
C VAL A 169 10.24 4.28 0.37
N PHE A 170 10.24 2.95 0.49
CA PHE A 170 11.41 2.12 0.25
C PHE A 170 11.48 1.55 -1.17
N ASP A 171 10.68 2.07 -2.10
CA ASP A 171 10.71 1.66 -3.52
C ASP A 171 10.61 0.13 -3.73
N HIS A 172 9.81 -0.54 -2.89
CA HIS A 172 9.59 -1.97 -2.94
C HIS A 172 8.42 -2.30 -3.90
N ALA A 173 8.72 -2.29 -5.20
CA ALA A 173 7.71 -2.37 -6.27
C ALA A 173 6.76 -3.58 -6.18
N VAL A 174 7.30 -4.78 -5.90
CA VAL A 174 6.50 -6.02 -5.79
C VAL A 174 5.49 -5.92 -4.65
N GLY A 175 5.95 -5.42 -3.50
CA GLY A 175 5.09 -5.26 -2.33
C GLY A 175 4.05 -4.16 -2.52
N PHE A 176 4.44 -3.04 -3.13
CA PHE A 176 3.52 -1.96 -3.44
C PHE A 176 2.38 -2.42 -4.37
N ALA A 177 2.71 -3.14 -5.45
CA ALA A 177 1.72 -3.72 -6.35
C ALA A 177 0.81 -4.73 -5.62
N ARG A 178 1.38 -5.64 -4.81
CA ARG A 178 0.61 -6.62 -4.02
C ARG A 178 -0.39 -5.95 -3.07
N MET A 179 0.06 -4.97 -2.28
CA MET A 179 -0.80 -4.29 -1.30
C MET A 179 -1.92 -3.50 -1.99
N THR A 180 -1.59 -2.72 -3.02
CA THR A 180 -2.56 -1.89 -3.73
C THR A 180 -3.57 -2.74 -4.52
N LYS A 181 -3.14 -3.88 -5.10
CA LYS A 181 -4.05 -4.87 -5.68
C LYS A 181 -5.00 -5.40 -4.61
N HIS A 182 -4.46 -5.88 -3.48
CA HIS A 182 -5.27 -6.44 -2.40
C HIS A 182 -6.34 -5.44 -1.92
N LEU A 183 -5.97 -4.17 -1.69
CA LEU A 183 -6.91 -3.12 -1.30
C LEU A 183 -7.97 -2.84 -2.38
N ALA A 184 -7.59 -2.77 -3.65
CA ALA A 184 -8.52 -2.51 -4.74
C ALA A 184 -9.63 -3.57 -4.83
N TYR A 185 -9.33 -4.84 -4.58
CA TYR A 185 -10.33 -5.92 -4.63
C TYR A 185 -11.07 -6.15 -3.31
N ASN A 186 -10.40 -6.03 -2.15
CA ASN A 186 -10.94 -6.47 -0.85
C ASN A 186 -11.49 -5.34 0.02
N HIS A 187 -11.12 -4.08 -0.21
CA HIS A 187 -11.67 -2.98 0.58
C HIS A 187 -13.14 -2.73 0.23
N GLN A 188 -14.00 -2.48 1.22
CA GLN A 188 -15.39 -2.07 1.03
C GLN A 188 -15.48 -0.54 0.95
N GLY A 189 -16.24 0.00 -0.01
CA GLY A 189 -16.37 1.45 -0.19
C GLY A 189 -15.08 2.14 -0.69
N ALA A 190 -14.90 3.43 -0.34
CA ALA A 190 -13.74 4.21 -0.74
C ALA A 190 -12.51 3.90 0.12
N ILE A 191 -11.36 3.67 -0.51
CA ILE A 191 -10.11 3.46 0.20
C ILE A 191 -9.63 4.79 0.77
N LYS A 192 -9.13 4.75 2.01
CA LYS A 192 -8.54 5.89 2.72
C LYS A 192 -7.13 5.55 3.16
N GLU A 193 -6.30 6.57 3.39
CA GLU A 193 -4.98 6.39 3.97
C GLU A 193 -5.12 5.73 5.35
N GLN A 194 -4.32 4.70 5.59
CA GLN A 194 -4.22 4.02 6.88
C GLN A 194 -2.88 4.33 7.52
N ARG A 195 -2.90 4.55 8.83
CA ARG A 195 -1.71 4.88 9.61
C ARG A 195 -1.84 4.31 11.02
N PRO A 196 -0.73 3.85 11.64
CA PRO A 196 -0.77 3.46 13.04
C PRO A 196 -1.13 4.66 13.94
N LYS A 197 -1.82 4.38 15.05
CA LYS A 197 -2.12 5.40 16.07
C LYS A 197 -0.81 5.96 16.62
N GLY A 198 -0.76 7.25 16.93
CA GLY A 198 0.41 7.92 17.49
C GLY A 198 1.46 8.38 16.48
N ILE A 199 1.44 7.90 15.24
CA ILE A 199 2.36 8.36 14.18
C ILE A 199 1.94 9.73 13.64
N LYS A 200 2.80 10.73 13.84
CA LYS A 200 2.62 12.14 13.44
C LYS A 200 3.34 12.52 12.15
N LEU A 201 3.93 11.54 11.47
CA LEU A 201 4.66 11.75 10.21
C LEU A 201 3.79 12.51 9.20
N LYS A 202 4.24 13.70 8.78
CA LYS A 202 3.64 14.42 7.67
C LYS A 202 4.23 13.88 6.37
N THR A 203 3.41 13.21 5.58
CA THR A 203 3.82 12.53 4.35
C THR A 203 4.02 13.48 3.17
N HIS A 204 3.63 14.76 3.27
CA HIS A 204 3.66 15.73 2.16
C HIS A 204 4.99 15.82 1.39
N HIS A 205 6.12 15.53 2.04
CA HIS A 205 7.46 15.57 1.42
C HIS A 205 7.91 14.21 0.84
N LEU A 206 7.14 13.15 1.04
CA LEU A 206 7.42 11.79 0.61
C LEU A 206 6.53 11.48 -0.60
N ALA A 207 7.05 11.72 -1.80
CA ALA A 207 6.35 11.46 -3.04
C ALA A 207 6.27 9.96 -3.35
N PRO A 208 5.27 9.50 -4.12
CA PRO A 208 4.01 10.18 -4.48
C PRO A 208 2.93 10.18 -3.37
N ASN A 209 2.34 11.34 -3.09
CA ASN A 209 1.31 11.48 -2.04
C ASN A 209 -0.06 10.85 -2.37
N ASP A 210 -0.30 10.43 -3.62
CA ASP A 210 -1.65 10.17 -4.12
C ASP A 210 -1.83 8.75 -4.68
N PHE A 211 -1.41 7.72 -3.95
CA PHE A 211 -1.80 6.35 -4.31
C PHE A 211 -3.30 6.09 -4.02
N ILE A 212 -3.92 6.86 -3.10
CA ILE A 212 -5.33 6.72 -2.73
C ILE A 212 -6.27 7.08 -3.87
N GLY A 213 -6.06 8.22 -4.54
CA GLY A 213 -6.86 8.64 -5.69
C GLY A 213 -6.77 7.61 -6.82
N LEU A 214 -5.56 7.15 -7.12
CA LEU A 214 -5.33 6.14 -8.16
C LEU A 214 -5.99 4.79 -7.82
N MET A 215 -5.91 4.31 -6.58
CA MET A 215 -6.59 3.07 -6.19
C MET A 215 -8.11 3.18 -6.30
N ASN A 216 -8.69 4.31 -5.89
CA ASN A 216 -10.14 4.54 -6.06
C ASN A 216 -10.52 4.64 -7.56
N HIS A 217 -9.64 5.18 -8.40
CA HIS A 217 -9.83 5.15 -9.86
C HIS A 217 -9.78 3.70 -10.42
N ALA A 218 -8.83 2.86 -10.00
CA ALA A 218 -8.82 1.44 -10.35
C ALA A 218 -10.13 0.74 -9.96
N ARG A 219 -10.69 1.05 -8.78
CA ARG A 219 -12.00 0.53 -8.35
C ARG A 219 -13.15 0.97 -9.25
N GLY A 220 -13.15 2.23 -9.71
CA GLY A 220 -14.08 2.71 -10.72
C GLY A 220 -13.97 1.94 -12.05
N GLY A 221 -12.73 1.62 -12.45
CA GLY A 221 -12.43 0.78 -13.62
C GLY A 221 -12.91 -0.68 -13.47
N LEU A 222 -12.72 -1.29 -12.30
CA LEU A 222 -13.23 -2.62 -11.96
C LEU A 222 -14.76 -2.67 -12.04
N LYS A 223 -15.43 -1.69 -11.41
CA LYS A 223 -16.89 -1.54 -11.47
C LYS A 223 -17.39 -1.47 -12.91
N SER A 224 -16.76 -0.61 -13.71
CA SER A 224 -17.11 -0.43 -15.12
C SER A 224 -16.88 -1.70 -15.94
N THR A 225 -15.80 -2.43 -15.65
CA THR A 225 -15.48 -3.70 -16.31
C THR A 225 -16.54 -4.76 -16.04
N ILE A 226 -16.95 -4.92 -14.77
CA ILE A 226 -18.00 -5.86 -14.37
C ILE A 226 -19.32 -5.48 -15.05
N HIS A 227 -19.75 -4.23 -14.88
CA HIS A 227 -21.01 -3.73 -15.46
C HIS A 227 -21.06 -3.94 -16.98
N LYS A 228 -20.00 -3.54 -17.71
CA LYS A 228 -19.91 -3.67 -19.16
C LYS A 228 -20.02 -5.12 -19.62
N HIS A 229 -19.32 -6.05 -18.97
CA HIS A 229 -19.32 -7.46 -19.38
C HIS A 229 -20.64 -8.16 -19.05
N MET A 230 -21.20 -7.93 -17.86
CA MET A 230 -22.50 -8.50 -17.47
C MET A 230 -23.64 -8.01 -18.37
N TRP A 231 -23.60 -6.74 -18.76
CA TRP A 231 -24.66 -6.10 -19.53
C TRP A 231 -24.53 -6.33 -21.04
N LYS A 232 -23.34 -6.68 -21.55
CA LYS A 232 -23.06 -6.77 -23.00
C LYS A 232 -24.09 -7.60 -23.76
N LYS A 233 -24.39 -8.81 -23.29
CA LYS A 233 -25.34 -9.71 -23.98
C LYS A 233 -26.79 -9.29 -23.79
N ALA A 234 -27.17 -8.88 -22.58
CA ALA A 234 -28.51 -8.36 -22.30
C ALA A 234 -28.83 -7.13 -23.16
N ASN A 235 -27.91 -6.17 -23.21
CA ASN A 235 -28.02 -4.98 -24.04
C ASN A 235 -28.14 -5.31 -25.53
N ASN A 236 -27.41 -6.32 -26.04
CA ASN A 236 -27.53 -6.73 -27.43
C ASN A 236 -28.93 -7.28 -27.74
N VAL A 237 -29.49 -8.11 -26.85
CA VAL A 237 -30.87 -8.62 -27.00
C VAL A 237 -31.87 -7.46 -27.01
N LEU A 238 -31.74 -6.55 -26.04
CA LEU A 238 -32.62 -5.39 -25.89
C LEU A 238 -32.57 -4.43 -27.09
N ARG A 239 -31.39 -4.24 -27.69
CA ARG A 239 -31.22 -3.31 -28.82
C ARG A 239 -31.61 -3.91 -30.17
N PHE A 240 -31.34 -5.19 -30.40
CA PHE A 240 -31.35 -5.75 -31.75
C PHE A 240 -32.23 -6.99 -31.93
N GLU A 241 -32.82 -7.50 -30.85
CA GLU A 241 -33.49 -8.81 -30.88
C GLU A 241 -34.89 -8.83 -30.24
N THR A 242 -35.39 -7.70 -29.77
CA THR A 242 -36.72 -7.61 -29.14
C THR A 242 -37.88 -7.88 -30.09
N THR A 243 -37.76 -7.51 -31.37
CA THR A 243 -38.78 -7.81 -32.41
C THR A 243 -38.71 -9.25 -32.92
N LYS A 244 -37.72 -10.00 -32.46
CA LYS A 244 -37.20 -11.21 -33.08
C LYS A 244 -37.71 -12.48 -32.36
N CYS A 245 -38.28 -12.33 -31.17
CA CYS A 245 -38.99 -13.34 -30.40
C CYS A 245 -39.88 -12.65 -29.35
N SER A 246 -40.83 -13.35 -28.74
CA SER A 246 -41.66 -12.82 -27.64
C SER A 246 -41.06 -13.08 -26.25
N CYS A 247 -40.20 -14.09 -26.09
CA CYS A 247 -39.69 -14.54 -24.79
C CYS A 247 -38.42 -13.81 -24.30
N TRP A 248 -38.01 -12.72 -24.97
CA TRP A 248 -36.75 -12.03 -24.63
C TRP A 248 -36.84 -11.37 -23.25
N ASP A 249 -37.98 -10.80 -22.90
CA ASP A 249 -38.24 -10.08 -21.66
C ASP A 249 -38.14 -11.01 -20.45
N ALA A 250 -38.79 -12.17 -20.51
CA ALA A 250 -38.69 -13.23 -19.51
C ALA A 250 -37.24 -13.75 -19.41
N THR A 251 -36.55 -13.92 -20.54
CA THR A 251 -35.14 -14.38 -20.54
C THR A 251 -34.24 -13.40 -19.79
N ILE A 252 -34.32 -12.11 -20.13
CA ILE A 252 -33.51 -11.06 -19.48
C ILE A 252 -33.94 -10.87 -18.02
N GLY A 253 -35.24 -10.89 -17.73
CA GLY A 253 -35.76 -10.77 -16.37
C GLY A 253 -35.26 -11.89 -15.46
N GLN A 254 -35.28 -13.13 -15.93
CA GLN A 254 -34.75 -14.28 -15.18
C GLN A 254 -33.23 -14.21 -15.00
N TYR A 255 -32.51 -13.66 -15.97
CA TYR A 255 -31.05 -13.49 -15.87
C TYR A 255 -30.72 -12.47 -14.79
N LEU A 256 -31.40 -11.33 -14.79
CA LEU A 256 -31.25 -10.30 -13.77
C LEU A 256 -31.68 -10.81 -12.40
N ALA A 257 -32.80 -11.53 -12.31
CA ALA A 257 -33.24 -12.15 -11.06
C ALA A 257 -32.20 -13.14 -10.50
N ALA A 258 -31.56 -13.94 -11.37
CA ALA A 258 -30.48 -14.84 -10.97
C ALA A 258 -29.25 -14.07 -10.43
N LEU A 259 -28.89 -12.94 -11.03
CA LEU A 259 -27.80 -12.09 -10.53
C LEU A 259 -28.14 -11.41 -9.20
N VAL A 260 -29.41 -11.01 -9.00
CA VAL A 260 -29.90 -10.47 -7.72
C VAL A 260 -29.84 -11.53 -6.62
N ARG A 261 -30.19 -12.79 -6.92
CA ARG A 261 -30.13 -13.90 -5.94
C ARG A 261 -28.74 -14.12 -5.35
N ILE A 262 -27.68 -13.88 -6.14
CA ILE A 262 -26.28 -13.97 -5.69
C ILE A 262 -25.70 -12.63 -5.22
N ASP A 263 -26.54 -11.61 -5.04
CA ASP A 263 -26.15 -10.25 -4.62
C ASP A 263 -25.01 -9.66 -5.48
N ALA A 264 -25.11 -9.84 -6.81
CA ALA A 264 -24.17 -9.31 -7.80
C ALA A 264 -24.78 -8.22 -8.70
N PHE A 265 -26.08 -7.94 -8.57
CA PHE A 265 -26.80 -6.92 -9.34
C PHE A 265 -27.73 -6.07 -8.46
N THR A 266 -27.80 -4.74 -8.63
CA THR A 266 -26.88 -3.93 -9.44
C THR A 266 -25.46 -3.92 -8.82
N ILE A 267 -24.42 -3.72 -9.63
CA ILE A 267 -23.05 -3.74 -9.08
C ILE A 267 -22.83 -2.58 -8.10
N GLU A 268 -23.50 -1.45 -8.33
CA GLU A 268 -23.57 -0.30 -7.44
C GLU A 268 -24.05 -0.68 -6.04
N ASP A 269 -25.18 -1.38 -5.95
CA ASP A 269 -25.79 -1.73 -4.67
C ASP A 269 -24.98 -2.80 -3.94
N ALA A 270 -24.45 -3.78 -4.69
CA ALA A 270 -23.60 -4.82 -4.13
C ALA A 270 -22.32 -4.24 -3.50
N LEU A 271 -21.69 -3.25 -4.16
CA LEU A 271 -20.46 -2.60 -3.67
C LEU A 271 -20.66 -1.76 -2.40
N GLN A 272 -21.89 -1.43 -2.02
CA GLN A 272 -22.17 -0.77 -0.74
C GLN A 272 -22.01 -1.72 0.43
N ARG A 273 -22.23 -3.03 0.22
CA ARG A 273 -22.24 -4.06 1.27
C ARG A 273 -21.08 -5.03 1.19
N SER A 274 -20.39 -5.08 0.05
CA SER A 274 -19.36 -6.08 -0.25
C SER A 274 -18.19 -5.47 -1.01
N SER A 275 -17.05 -6.12 -0.88
CA SER A 275 -15.86 -5.91 -1.70
C SER A 275 -16.04 -6.50 -3.11
N PHE A 276 -15.17 -6.11 -4.05
CA PHE A 276 -15.17 -6.76 -5.37
C PHE A 276 -14.85 -8.24 -5.27
N HIS A 277 -13.93 -8.62 -4.37
CA HIS A 277 -13.55 -10.01 -4.19
C HIS A 277 -14.77 -10.88 -3.81
N GLU A 278 -15.54 -10.46 -2.80
CA GLU A 278 -16.75 -11.18 -2.36
C GLU A 278 -17.81 -11.26 -3.46
N ILE A 279 -18.02 -10.17 -4.22
CA ILE A 279 -18.97 -10.19 -5.35
C ILE A 279 -18.52 -11.19 -6.42
N LEU A 280 -17.23 -11.17 -6.77
CA LEU A 280 -16.64 -12.10 -7.75
C LEU A 280 -16.65 -13.54 -7.26
N ASP A 281 -16.62 -13.76 -5.94
CA ASP A 281 -16.74 -15.08 -5.34
C ASP A 281 -18.16 -15.61 -5.48
N ARG A 282 -19.18 -14.82 -5.12
CA ARG A 282 -20.61 -15.17 -5.30
C ARG A 282 -20.99 -15.44 -6.76
N MET A 283 -20.31 -14.80 -7.71
CA MET A 283 -20.49 -15.10 -9.14
C MET A 283 -20.13 -16.55 -9.53
N LYS A 284 -19.38 -17.28 -8.69
CA LYS A 284 -19.12 -18.72 -8.90
C LYS A 284 -20.38 -19.56 -8.75
N ASP A 285 -21.31 -19.11 -7.92
CA ASP A 285 -22.56 -19.82 -7.61
C ASP A 285 -23.70 -19.46 -8.59
N PHE A 286 -23.39 -18.67 -9.62
CA PHE A 286 -24.37 -18.26 -10.60
C PHE A 286 -24.93 -19.46 -11.37
N SER A 287 -26.25 -19.59 -11.35
CA SER A 287 -27.02 -20.59 -12.08
C SER A 287 -28.18 -19.95 -12.82
N PHE A 288 -28.48 -20.48 -14.01
CA PHE A 288 -29.55 -20.00 -14.87
C PHE A 288 -30.47 -21.16 -15.30
N ASP A 289 -31.52 -21.38 -14.51
CA ASP A 289 -32.41 -22.54 -14.66
C ASP A 289 -33.64 -22.27 -15.54
N TYR A 290 -33.73 -21.06 -16.11
CA TYR A 290 -34.81 -20.70 -17.02
C TYR A 290 -34.53 -21.25 -18.42
N ASN A 291 -35.49 -21.95 -19.00
CA ASN A 291 -35.41 -22.46 -20.37
C ASN A 291 -36.26 -21.59 -21.32
N PRO A 292 -35.64 -20.71 -22.14
CA PRO A 292 -36.39 -19.88 -23.05
C PRO A 292 -37.13 -20.69 -24.12
N GLU A 293 -38.30 -20.21 -24.53
CA GLU A 293 -39.14 -20.88 -25.52
C GLU A 293 -38.46 -20.95 -26.90
N CYS A 294 -37.73 -19.89 -27.28
CA CYS A 294 -37.09 -19.82 -28.58
C CYS A 294 -35.61 -20.24 -28.56
N ARG A 295 -35.14 -20.80 -29.68
CA ARG A 295 -33.75 -21.23 -29.87
C ARG A 295 -32.73 -20.09 -29.70
N ARG A 296 -33.10 -18.85 -30.06
CA ARG A 296 -32.20 -17.68 -29.98
C ARG A 296 -31.88 -17.33 -28.53
N CYS A 297 -32.90 -17.11 -27.69
CA CYS A 297 -32.69 -16.86 -26.27
C CYS A 297 -32.02 -18.05 -25.57
N ARG A 298 -32.36 -19.29 -25.96
CA ARG A 298 -31.71 -20.51 -25.44
C ARG A 298 -30.23 -20.64 -25.84
N SER A 299 -29.83 -20.07 -26.98
CA SER A 299 -28.44 -20.12 -27.45
C SER A 299 -27.49 -19.19 -26.68
N ILE A 300 -28.01 -18.32 -25.81
CA ILE A 300 -27.19 -17.45 -24.97
C ILE A 300 -26.80 -18.25 -23.73
N ASP A 301 -25.52 -18.56 -23.61
CA ASP A 301 -24.96 -19.17 -22.41
C ASP A 301 -24.69 -18.09 -21.36
N TRP A 302 -25.67 -17.86 -20.49
CA TRP A 302 -25.58 -16.86 -19.41
C TRP A 302 -24.57 -17.23 -18.34
N VAL A 303 -24.36 -18.53 -18.09
CA VAL A 303 -23.34 -19.01 -17.14
C VAL A 303 -21.96 -18.63 -17.65
N TYR A 304 -21.70 -18.89 -18.93
CA TYR A 304 -20.46 -18.47 -19.58
C TYR A 304 -20.28 -16.94 -19.54
N VAL A 305 -21.33 -16.15 -19.76
CA VAL A 305 -21.26 -14.67 -19.67
C VAL A 305 -20.79 -14.22 -18.28
N VAL A 306 -21.36 -14.78 -17.21
CA VAL A 306 -20.98 -14.44 -15.83
C VAL A 306 -19.56 -14.92 -15.52
N GLN A 307 -19.19 -16.13 -15.96
CA GLN A 307 -17.84 -16.65 -15.79
C GLN A 307 -16.79 -15.78 -16.49
N MET A 308 -17.05 -15.35 -17.73
CA MET A 308 -16.15 -14.46 -18.48
C MET A 308 -16.07 -13.07 -17.86
N THR A 309 -17.18 -12.55 -17.33
CA THR A 309 -17.19 -11.29 -16.56
C THR A 309 -16.26 -11.40 -15.36
N ARG A 310 -16.40 -12.48 -14.58
CA ARG A 310 -15.55 -12.73 -13.41
C ARG A 310 -14.08 -12.79 -13.79
N GLN A 311 -13.73 -13.56 -14.82
CA GLN A 311 -12.34 -13.69 -15.29
C GLN A 311 -11.78 -12.34 -15.76
N ALA A 312 -12.55 -11.56 -16.53
CA ALA A 312 -12.13 -10.25 -17.01
C ALA A 312 -11.88 -9.28 -15.84
N ALA A 313 -12.76 -9.29 -14.82
CA ALA A 313 -12.60 -8.46 -13.64
C ALA A 313 -11.41 -8.87 -12.77
N GLN A 314 -11.19 -10.18 -12.55
CA GLN A 314 -10.05 -10.70 -11.79
C GLN A 314 -8.70 -10.37 -12.45
N ALA A 315 -8.67 -10.30 -13.78
CA ALA A 315 -7.48 -10.02 -14.57
C ALA A 315 -7.33 -8.54 -14.97
N TYR A 316 -8.21 -7.65 -14.46
CA TYR A 316 -8.26 -6.25 -14.85
C TYR A 316 -7.08 -5.45 -14.26
N PHE A 317 -6.90 -5.50 -12.95
CA PHE A 317 -5.93 -4.67 -12.24
C PHE A 317 -4.92 -5.51 -11.46
N ASP A 318 -3.64 -5.19 -11.62
CA ASP A 318 -2.52 -5.92 -11.01
C ASP A 318 -1.88 -5.19 -9.82
N GLY A 319 -2.50 -4.11 -9.36
CA GLY A 319 -1.91 -3.18 -8.41
C GLY A 319 -1.32 -1.97 -9.12
N LEU A 320 -0.99 -0.93 -8.36
CA LEU A 320 -0.25 0.22 -8.87
C LEU A 320 1.22 -0.16 -9.11
N CYS A 321 1.84 0.45 -10.12
CA CYS A 321 3.21 0.18 -10.51
C CYS A 321 4.09 1.40 -10.22
N LEU A 322 5.04 1.27 -9.29
CA LEU A 322 5.97 2.35 -8.94
C LEU A 322 6.76 2.84 -10.16
N ASP A 323 7.21 1.91 -11.02
CA ASP A 323 7.96 2.27 -12.22
C ASP A 323 7.13 3.04 -13.23
N CYS A 324 5.81 2.81 -13.30
CA CYS A 324 4.87 3.59 -14.12
C CYS A 324 4.67 4.98 -13.52
N MET A 325 4.45 5.03 -12.21
CA MET A 325 4.25 6.28 -11.49
C MET A 325 5.47 7.17 -11.63
N ASP A 326 6.68 6.61 -11.53
CA ASP A 326 7.91 7.38 -11.58
C ASP A 326 8.20 7.93 -12.98
N ARG A 327 8.22 7.06 -14.00
CA ARG A 327 8.52 7.48 -15.39
C ARG A 327 7.49 8.41 -16.03
N SER A 328 6.26 8.44 -15.50
CA SER A 328 5.20 9.30 -16.04
C SER A 328 5.16 10.66 -15.36
N LYS A 329 5.90 10.87 -14.26
CA LYS A 329 6.04 12.21 -13.67
C LYS A 329 6.73 13.14 -14.67
N PRO A 330 6.19 14.33 -14.92
CA PRO A 330 6.85 15.30 -15.78
C PRO A 330 8.10 15.85 -15.08
N GLU A 331 9.27 15.55 -15.61
CA GLU A 331 10.52 16.18 -15.21
C GLU A 331 10.84 17.32 -16.18
N GLY A 332 10.70 18.57 -15.72
CA GLY A 332 10.99 19.75 -16.54
C GLY A 332 9.80 20.33 -17.32
N LYS A 333 10.08 21.34 -18.15
CA LYS A 333 9.06 22.11 -18.90
C LYS A 333 8.80 21.58 -20.31
N GLU A 334 9.72 20.80 -20.87
CA GLU A 334 9.62 20.26 -22.22
C GLU A 334 9.50 18.75 -22.12
N MET A 335 8.44 18.18 -22.71
CA MET A 335 8.39 16.73 -22.93
C MET A 335 9.08 16.48 -24.25
N ASP A 336 10.24 15.84 -24.17
CA ASP A 336 10.99 15.41 -25.32
C ASP A 336 10.45 14.09 -25.88
N ASP A 337 10.94 13.70 -27.06
CA ASP A 337 10.65 12.41 -27.70
C ASP A 337 11.03 11.23 -26.79
N GLU A 338 11.98 11.44 -25.88
CA GLU A 338 12.37 10.47 -24.88
C GLU A 338 11.22 10.19 -23.89
N TYR A 339 10.56 11.21 -23.35
CA TYR A 339 9.40 11.07 -22.46
C TYR A 339 8.28 10.24 -23.11
N TRP A 340 8.01 10.45 -24.40
CA TRP A 340 7.04 9.64 -25.16
C TRP A 340 7.49 8.19 -25.29
N ARG A 341 8.72 7.99 -25.75
CA ARG A 341 9.31 6.67 -26.00
C ARG A 341 9.36 5.84 -24.73
N ILE A 342 9.69 6.43 -23.57
CA ILE A 342 9.77 5.70 -22.28
C ILE A 342 8.39 5.31 -21.72
N ASN A 343 7.34 6.04 -22.11
CA ASN A 343 5.97 5.82 -21.61
C ASN A 343 5.07 5.01 -22.56
N ALA A 344 5.43 4.89 -23.84
CA ALA A 344 4.74 4.06 -24.82
C ALA A 344 4.88 2.56 -24.52
N SER A 345 3.90 1.79 -24.98
CA SER A 345 4.00 0.32 -25.00
C SER A 345 5.12 -0.12 -25.95
N VAL A 346 5.71 -1.28 -25.65
CA VAL A 346 6.67 -1.95 -26.52
C VAL A 346 6.05 -3.27 -26.94
N GLU A 347 5.75 -3.45 -28.22
CA GLU A 347 5.07 -4.66 -28.73
C GLU A 347 3.77 -4.96 -27.96
N ASP A 348 2.93 -3.93 -27.75
CA ASP A 348 1.69 -3.98 -26.94
C ASP A 348 1.87 -4.33 -25.46
N ARG A 349 3.11 -4.40 -24.97
CA ARG A 349 3.43 -4.58 -23.56
C ARG A 349 3.61 -3.25 -22.85
N TRP A 350 2.82 -3.05 -21.80
CA TRP A 350 2.83 -1.85 -20.96
C TRP A 350 3.76 -1.98 -19.73
N ASP A 351 4.27 -3.18 -19.48
CA ASP A 351 5.14 -3.54 -18.36
C ASP A 351 6.60 -3.78 -18.77
N SER A 352 6.95 -3.58 -20.04
CA SER A 352 8.27 -3.92 -20.61
C SER A 352 9.46 -3.27 -19.89
N ARG A 353 9.21 -2.15 -19.18
CA ARG A 353 10.21 -1.40 -18.40
C ARG A 353 9.89 -1.38 -16.90
N CYS A 354 9.16 -2.38 -16.41
CA CYS A 354 8.72 -2.44 -15.02
C CYS A 354 9.30 -3.66 -14.30
N ARG A 355 9.57 -3.52 -13.00
CA ARG A 355 9.97 -4.60 -12.09
C ARG A 355 8.81 -5.56 -11.79
N VAL A 356 7.58 -5.12 -12.00
CA VAL A 356 6.36 -5.91 -11.82
C VAL A 356 5.65 -6.11 -13.16
N GLN A 357 5.21 -7.35 -13.42
CA GLN A 357 4.40 -7.64 -14.60
C GLN A 357 2.99 -7.11 -14.42
N HIS A 358 2.46 -6.44 -15.43
CA HIS A 358 1.11 -5.88 -15.39
C HIS A 358 0.58 -5.55 -16.78
N LYS A 359 -0.72 -5.27 -16.86
CA LYS A 359 -1.39 -4.89 -18.11
C LYS A 359 -1.59 -3.37 -18.24
N GLN A 360 -2.21 -2.99 -19.36
CA GLN A 360 -2.55 -1.62 -19.70
C GLN A 360 -3.34 -0.90 -18.60
N ALA A 361 -4.27 -1.58 -17.91
CA ALA A 361 -5.08 -0.94 -16.87
C ALA A 361 -4.23 -0.49 -15.67
N THR A 362 -3.27 -1.31 -15.22
CA THR A 362 -2.33 -0.91 -14.18
C THR A 362 -1.48 0.28 -14.62
N TRP A 363 -0.96 0.27 -15.85
CA TRP A 363 -0.23 1.42 -16.40
C TRP A 363 -1.09 2.69 -16.42
N TYR A 364 -2.32 2.58 -16.94
CA TYR A 364 -3.25 3.70 -17.10
C TYR A 364 -3.60 4.34 -15.76
N VAL A 365 -3.86 3.52 -14.75
CA VAL A 365 -4.19 3.97 -13.40
C VAL A 365 -2.95 4.48 -12.68
N SER A 366 -1.76 3.93 -12.93
CA SER A 366 -0.50 4.38 -12.30
C SER A 366 0.07 5.65 -12.93
N TRP A 367 -0.60 6.22 -13.94
CA TRP A 367 -0.14 7.40 -14.65
C TRP A 367 -0.23 8.67 -13.80
N LEU A 368 0.91 9.34 -13.61
CA LEU A 368 1.04 10.63 -12.91
C LEU A 368 1.33 11.81 -13.85
N GLY A 369 1.43 11.57 -15.15
CA GLY A 369 1.63 12.61 -16.17
C GLY A 369 0.35 13.32 -16.58
N ARG A 370 0.41 14.13 -17.64
CA ARG A 370 -0.77 14.82 -18.17
C ARG A 370 -1.72 13.85 -18.88
N ASP A 371 -3.02 14.10 -18.80
CA ASP A 371 -4.03 13.20 -19.39
C ASP A 371 -4.02 13.21 -20.93
N ASP A 372 -3.76 14.37 -21.56
CA ASP A 372 -3.67 14.49 -23.02
C ASP A 372 -2.60 13.57 -23.61
N ILE A 373 -1.46 13.46 -22.93
CA ILE A 373 -0.37 12.55 -23.27
C ILE A 373 -0.81 11.10 -23.13
N ARG A 374 -1.41 10.75 -21.98
CA ARG A 374 -1.92 9.41 -21.74
C ARG A 374 -2.89 8.97 -22.83
N GLN A 375 -3.80 9.85 -23.25
CA GLN A 375 -4.75 9.57 -24.33
C GLN A 375 -4.06 9.38 -25.68
N LYS A 376 -3.04 10.18 -26.00
CA LYS A 376 -2.25 10.01 -27.22
C LYS A 376 -1.52 8.67 -27.24
N LEU A 377 -0.86 8.29 -26.13
CA LEU A 377 -0.19 6.99 -25.99
C LEU A 377 -1.15 5.80 -26.15
N LEU A 378 -2.40 5.93 -25.67
CA LEU A 378 -3.41 4.90 -25.82
C LEU A 378 -3.92 4.73 -27.26
N ARG A 379 -3.91 5.80 -28.06
CA ARG A 379 -4.35 5.78 -29.47
C ARG A 379 -3.27 5.23 -30.41
N GLY A 380 -2.01 5.24 -29.98
CA GLY A 380 -0.85 4.90 -30.81
C GLY A 380 -0.48 6.06 -31.75
N SER A 381 0.78 6.10 -32.19
CA SER A 381 1.35 7.16 -33.04
C SER A 381 0.80 7.21 -34.47
N ASN A 382 -0.24 6.45 -34.82
CA ASN A 382 -0.77 6.32 -36.18
C ASN A 382 -1.90 7.32 -36.51
N VAL A 383 -1.97 8.46 -35.82
CA VAL A 383 -3.02 9.47 -36.08
C VAL A 383 -2.51 10.66 -36.90
N ASP A 384 -1.21 10.70 -37.24
CA ASP A 384 -0.62 11.82 -37.98
C ASP A 384 -0.50 11.60 -39.51
N GLU A 385 -1.21 10.62 -40.09
CA GLU A 385 -1.25 10.39 -41.56
C GLU A 385 -2.62 10.65 -42.23
N GLU A 386 -3.63 11.17 -41.52
CA GLU A 386 -4.95 11.49 -42.11
C GLU A 386 -5.24 13.00 -42.29
N GLU A 387 -4.21 13.86 -42.28
CA GLU A 387 -4.31 15.25 -42.75
C GLU A 387 -3.20 15.59 -43.75
N GLU A 388 -3.29 15.04 -44.98
CA GLU A 388 -2.80 15.71 -46.21
C GLU A 388 -3.81 15.54 -47.36
#